data_AF-A0A1I0JCB9-F1
#
_entry.id   AF-A0A1I0JCB9-F1
#
_cell.length_a   1.000
_cell.length_b   1.000
_cell.length_c   1.000
_cell.angle_alpha   90.00
_cell.angle_beta   90.00
_cell.angle_gamma   90.00
#
_symmetry.space_group_name_H-M   'P 1'
#
loop_
_entity.id
_entity.type
_entity.pdbx_description
1 polymer ?
#
loop_
_entity_poly.entity_id
_entity_poly.type
_entity_poly.pdbx_seq_one_letter_code
_entity_poly.pdbx_strand_id
1 'polypeptide(L)'
;MTLKEIAREAGVSISTVSRVINKNSTNVASKEVQDRIWEIVRRTGYTPNATARSLKTGAAKAVDAPTRSIACLYARAEDSNSDLFFSTLARSIEKEAFKHNYVLKYSFTAIDIHHPNTFRLITDNHVDGVVVLGRCNKH
;
A
#
# COMPACT_ATOMS: atom_id res chain seq x y z
N MET A 1 11.91 2.50 -18.90
CA MET A 1 13.10 1.96 -18.22
C MET A 1 12.68 0.80 -17.32
N THR A 2 13.23 -0.38 -17.56
CA THR A 2 12.96 -1.64 -16.86
C THR A 2 14.27 -2.25 -16.35
N LEU A 3 14.22 -3.22 -15.42
CA LEU A 3 15.43 -3.93 -14.95
C LEU A 3 16.24 -4.55 -16.10
N LYS A 4 15.58 -5.01 -17.16
CA LYS A 4 16.23 -5.58 -18.35
C LYS A 4 17.01 -4.53 -19.14
N GLU A 5 16.44 -3.34 -19.27
CA GLU A 5 17.08 -2.22 -19.96
C GLU A 5 18.28 -1.69 -19.17
N ILE A 6 18.14 -1.55 -17.85
CA ILE A 6 19.24 -1.16 -16.95
C ILE A 6 20.36 -2.19 -17.00
N ALA A 7 20.04 -3.49 -17.01
CA ALA A 7 21.02 -4.57 -17.10
C ALA A 7 21.83 -4.52 -18.41
N ARG A 8 21.14 -4.29 -19.53
CA ARG A 8 21.77 -4.14 -20.85
C ARG A 8 22.70 -2.93 -20.88
N GLU A 9 22.29 -1.81 -20.29
CA GLU A 9 23.07 -0.57 -20.28
C GLU A 9 24.25 -0.59 -19.31
N ALA A 10 24.09 -1.27 -18.17
CA ALA A 10 25.15 -1.50 -17.19
C ALA A 10 26.10 -2.65 -17.59
N GLY A 11 25.77 -3.42 -18.64
CA GLY A 11 26.58 -4.55 -19.11
C GLY A 11 26.57 -5.76 -18.17
N VAL A 12 25.50 -5.95 -17.38
CA VAL A 12 25.40 -7.01 -16.37
C VAL A 12 24.11 -7.82 -16.52
N SER A 13 24.02 -8.91 -15.76
CA SER A 13 22.79 -9.71 -15.71
C SER A 13 21.64 -8.95 -15.01
N ILE A 14 20.41 -9.24 -15.42
CA ILE A 14 19.19 -8.75 -14.75
C ILE A 14 19.20 -9.10 -13.27
N SER A 15 19.71 -10.29 -12.93
CA SER A 15 19.84 -10.77 -11.55
C SER A 15 20.82 -9.94 -10.73
N THR A 16 21.89 -9.42 -11.35
CA THR A 16 22.84 -8.49 -10.71
C THR A 16 22.16 -7.17 -10.40
N VAL A 17 21.50 -6.55 -11.38
CA VAL A 17 20.76 -5.29 -11.19
C VAL A 17 19.66 -5.43 -10.13
N SER A 18 18.87 -6.50 -10.20
CA SER A 18 17.84 -6.77 -9.20
C SER A 18 18.44 -6.93 -7.79
N ARG A 19 19.62 -7.53 -7.64
CA ARG A 19 20.24 -7.69 -6.31
C ARG A 19 20.83 -6.40 -5.77
N VAL A 20 21.44 -5.59 -6.64
CA VAL A 20 21.98 -4.26 -6.28
C VAL A 20 20.85 -3.31 -5.87
N ILE A 21 19.76 -3.26 -6.66
CA ILE A 21 18.62 -2.36 -6.39
C ILE A 21 17.71 -2.89 -5.27
N ASN A 22 17.39 -4.19 -5.23
CA ASN A 22 16.35 -4.71 -4.33
C ASN A 22 16.87 -5.28 -3.02
N LYS A 23 18.13 -5.70 -2.91
CA LYS A 23 18.66 -6.38 -1.71
C LYS A 23 19.81 -5.64 -1.01
N ASN A 24 20.18 -4.44 -1.47
CA ASN A 24 21.36 -3.70 -0.99
C ASN A 24 22.58 -4.60 -0.77
N SER A 25 22.73 -5.64 -1.60
CA SER A 25 23.76 -6.64 -1.40
C SER A 25 25.05 -6.13 -2.03
N THR A 26 25.88 -5.49 -1.20
CA THR A 26 27.19 -4.92 -1.56
C THR A 26 28.21 -5.96 -2.05
N ASN A 27 27.94 -7.26 -1.86
CA ASN A 27 28.81 -8.37 -2.28
C ASN A 27 28.46 -8.97 -3.66
N VAL A 28 27.49 -8.44 -4.40
CA VAL A 28 27.01 -9.07 -5.65
C VAL A 28 27.71 -8.52 -6.90
N ALA A 29 28.36 -7.37 -6.79
CA ALA A 29 29.12 -6.75 -7.87
C ALA A 29 30.23 -5.85 -7.29
N SER A 30 31.26 -5.55 -8.08
CA SER A 30 32.26 -4.53 -7.70
C SER A 30 31.59 -3.17 -7.49
N LYS A 31 32.21 -2.33 -6.67
CA LYS A 31 31.70 -0.97 -6.37
C LYS A 31 31.45 -0.16 -7.63
N GLU A 32 32.36 -0.25 -8.60
CA GLU A 32 32.26 0.41 -9.90
C GLU A 32 30.99 0.01 -10.68
N VAL A 33 30.63 -1.27 -10.68
CA VAL A 33 29.41 -1.77 -11.33
C VAL A 33 28.15 -1.30 -10.59
N GLN A 34 28.20 -1.25 -9.26
CA GLN A 34 27.08 -0.72 -8.46
C GLN A 34 26.85 0.76 -8.74
N ASP A 35 27.93 1.54 -8.78
CA ASP A 35 27.87 2.99 -9.07
C ASP A 35 27.28 3.25 -10.46
N ARG A 36 27.70 2.46 -11.47
CA ARG A 36 27.15 2.55 -12.83
C ARG A 36 25.65 2.22 -12.88
N ILE A 37 25.20 1.19 -12.15
CA ILE A 37 23.77 0.85 -12.05
C ILE A 37 23.00 2.01 -11.41
N TRP A 38 23.49 2.58 -10.31
CA TRP A 38 22.84 3.69 -9.62
C TRP A 38 22.86 5.00 -10.42
N GLU A 39 23.88 5.24 -11.23
CA GLU A 39 23.92 6.34 -12.18
C GLU A 39 22.84 6.20 -13.25
N ILE A 40 22.71 5.02 -13.86
CA ILE A 40 21.67 4.74 -14.86
C ILE A 40 20.28 4.90 -14.23
N VAL A 41 20.05 4.34 -13.04
CA VAL A 41 18.78 4.45 -12.30
C VAL A 41 18.44 5.92 -12.03
N ARG A 42 19.39 6.73 -11.54
CA ARG A 42 19.19 8.16 -11.28
C ARG A 42 18.92 8.95 -12.54
N ARG A 43 19.69 8.73 -13.61
CA ARG A 43 19.52 9.43 -14.90
C ARG A 43 18.19 9.12 -15.55
N THR A 44 17.65 7.92 -15.34
CA THR A 44 16.48 7.42 -16.06
C THR A 44 15.21 7.46 -15.23
N GLY A 45 15.29 7.91 -13.97
CA GLY A 45 14.16 8.00 -13.06
C GLY A 45 13.53 6.65 -12.70
N TYR A 46 14.26 5.54 -12.88
CA TYR A 46 13.71 4.22 -12.60
C TYR A 46 13.39 4.09 -11.11
N THR A 47 12.10 3.98 -10.81
CA THR A 47 11.63 3.76 -9.44
C THR A 47 11.27 2.28 -9.28
N PRO A 48 11.98 1.50 -8.43
CA PRO A 48 11.61 0.12 -8.19
C PRO A 48 10.20 0.08 -7.60
N ASN A 49 9.30 -0.63 -8.29
CA ASN A 49 7.90 -0.71 -7.91
C ASN A 49 7.76 -1.28 -6.48
N ALA A 50 7.42 -0.43 -5.52
CA ALA A 50 7.27 -0.80 -4.11
C ALA A 50 6.22 -1.90 -3.91
N THR A 51 5.25 -1.99 -4.81
CA THR A 51 4.20 -3.04 -4.81
C THR A 51 4.79 -4.44 -5.07
N ALA A 52 5.86 -4.55 -5.86
CA ALA A 52 6.58 -5.81 -6.09
C ALA A 52 7.55 -6.19 -4.94
N ARG A 53 7.94 -5.21 -4.11
CA ARG A 53 8.83 -5.39 -2.95
C ARG A 53 8.13 -6.13 -1.81
N SER A 54 6.84 -5.86 -1.60
CA SER A 54 6.04 -6.55 -0.59
C SER A 54 5.90 -8.04 -0.90
N LEU A 55 5.80 -8.40 -2.19
CA LEU A 55 5.64 -9.79 -2.65
C LEU A 55 6.86 -10.69 -2.42
N LYS A 56 8.10 -10.17 -2.47
CA LYS A 56 9.32 -11.00 -2.52
C LYS A 56 10.15 -11.06 -1.24
N THR A 57 9.89 -10.18 -0.27
CA THR A 57 10.73 -10.02 0.93
C THR A 57 10.18 -10.75 2.17
N GLY A 58 9.21 -11.66 2.01
CA GLY A 58 8.64 -12.42 3.14
C GLY A 58 7.80 -11.60 4.13
N ALA A 59 7.65 -10.29 3.89
CA ALA A 59 6.63 -9.47 4.54
C ALA A 59 5.23 -9.72 3.93
N ALA A 60 5.17 -10.32 2.73
CA ALA A 60 3.97 -10.99 2.24
C ALA A 60 3.79 -12.33 2.98
N LYS A 61 3.19 -12.28 4.17
CA LYS A 61 2.30 -13.37 4.63
C LYS A 61 0.87 -13.20 4.08
N ALA A 62 0.70 -12.34 3.07
CA ALA A 62 -0.60 -11.75 2.75
C ALA A 62 -1.17 -12.06 1.36
N VAL A 63 -0.48 -12.82 0.49
CA VAL A 63 -0.89 -12.87 -0.92
C VAL A 63 -1.51 -14.19 -1.38
N ASP A 64 -1.51 -15.24 -0.55
CA ASP A 64 -2.28 -16.46 -0.84
C ASP A 64 -3.51 -16.65 0.05
N ALA A 65 -3.78 -15.72 0.98
CA ALA A 65 -5.03 -15.67 1.71
C ALA A 65 -6.03 -14.80 0.93
N PRO A 66 -7.32 -15.19 0.79
CA PRO A 66 -8.33 -14.30 0.24
C PRO A 66 -8.26 -12.97 0.99
N THR A 67 -7.92 -11.91 0.26
CA THR A 67 -7.77 -10.57 0.83
C THR A 67 -9.14 -10.14 1.35
N ARG A 68 -9.30 -10.15 2.66
CA ARG A 68 -10.53 -9.70 3.30
C ARG A 68 -10.53 -8.18 3.32
N SER A 69 -11.71 -7.59 3.29
CA SER A 69 -11.88 -6.14 3.25
C SER A 69 -12.76 -5.66 4.38
N ILE A 70 -12.43 -4.49 4.91
CA ILE A 70 -13.25 -3.79 5.89
C ILE A 70 -13.55 -2.38 5.39
N ALA A 71 -14.69 -1.83 5.84
CA ALA A 71 -15.03 -0.42 5.65
C ALA A 71 -14.92 0.34 6.98
N CYS A 72 -14.60 1.63 6.91
CA CYS A 72 -14.64 2.54 8.06
C CYS A 72 -15.85 3.47 7.95
N LEU A 73 -16.56 3.66 9.06
CA LEU A 73 -17.65 4.61 9.19
C LEU A 73 -17.37 5.61 10.32
N TYR A 74 -17.23 6.89 9.98
CA TYR A 74 -17.09 7.99 10.95
C TYR A 74 -18.46 8.52 11.34
N ALA A 75 -18.89 8.29 12.58
CA ALA A 75 -20.23 8.63 13.02
C ALA A 75 -20.46 10.15 13.21
N ARG A 76 -19.41 10.96 13.38
CA ARG A 76 -19.48 12.36 13.82
C ARG A 76 -18.52 13.33 13.12
N ALA A 77 -17.76 12.90 12.12
CA ALA A 77 -16.85 13.79 11.41
C ALA A 77 -17.62 14.51 10.29
N GLU A 78 -17.78 15.83 10.43
CA GLU A 78 -18.31 16.69 9.34
C GLU A 78 -17.34 16.75 8.15
N ASP A 79 -16.06 16.46 8.38
CA ASP A 79 -15.03 16.27 7.36
C ASP A 79 -14.07 15.16 7.80
N SER A 80 -14.03 14.03 7.08
CA SER A 80 -13.12 12.91 7.37
C SER A 80 -11.62 13.29 7.28
N ASN A 81 -11.32 14.47 6.70
CA ASN A 81 -9.97 15.01 6.52
C ASN A 81 -9.59 16.11 7.52
N SER A 82 -10.51 16.66 8.32
CA SER A 82 -10.24 17.84 9.14
C SER A 82 -9.94 17.54 10.61
N ASP A 83 -10.36 16.37 11.12
CA ASP A 83 -10.10 15.99 12.50
C ASP A 83 -8.87 15.08 12.63
N LEU A 84 -7.79 15.66 13.16
CA LEU A 84 -6.50 14.99 13.41
C LEU A 84 -6.66 13.76 14.33
N PHE A 85 -7.71 13.73 15.15
CA PHE A 85 -8.04 12.58 16.00
C PHE A 85 -8.48 11.36 15.18
N PHE A 86 -9.43 11.54 14.26
CA PHE A 86 -10.00 10.45 13.47
C PHE A 86 -9.03 9.93 12.41
N SER A 87 -8.24 10.81 11.79
CA SER A 87 -7.21 10.41 10.82
C SER A 87 -6.11 9.55 11.46
N THR A 88 -5.71 9.87 12.70
CA THR A 88 -4.74 9.06 13.46
C THR A 88 -5.30 7.68 13.82
N LEU A 89 -6.58 7.62 14.22
CA LEU A 89 -7.29 6.37 14.48
C LEU A 89 -7.40 5.52 13.21
N ALA A 90 -7.83 6.11 12.10
CA ALA A 90 -7.97 5.45 10.81
C ALA A 90 -6.65 4.83 10.35
N ARG A 91 -5.54 5.59 10.45
CA ARG A 91 -4.20 5.08 10.11
C ARG A 91 -3.76 3.93 11.00
N SER A 92 -4.14 3.97 12.28
CA SER A 92 -3.83 2.91 13.23
C SER A 92 -4.62 1.63 12.91
N ILE A 93 -5.89 1.78 12.54
CA ILE A 93 -6.77 0.69 12.09
C ILE A 93 -6.27 0.08 10.80
N GLU A 94 -5.95 0.90 9.80
CA GLU A 94 -5.40 0.45 8.52
C GLU A 94 -4.10 -0.34 8.72
N LYS A 95 -3.18 0.19 9.54
CA LYS A 95 -1.91 -0.48 9.86
C LYS A 95 -2.13 -1.82 10.55
N GLU A 96 -3.10 -1.93 11.45
CA GLU A 96 -3.40 -3.19 12.14
C GLU A 96 -4.10 -4.17 11.21
N ALA A 97 -5.14 -3.74 10.50
CA ALA A 97 -5.86 -4.53 9.50
C ALA A 97 -4.89 -5.14 8.47
N PHE A 98 -3.94 -4.35 7.98
CA PHE A 98 -2.95 -4.81 7.02
C PHE A 98 -2.07 -5.94 7.55
N LYS A 99 -1.73 -5.95 8.85
CA LYS A 99 -0.98 -7.06 9.47
C LYS A 99 -1.78 -8.37 9.50
N HIS A 100 -3.10 -8.29 9.49
CA HIS A 100 -4.02 -9.43 9.52
C HIS A 100 -4.57 -9.79 8.13
N ASN A 101 -3.96 -9.27 7.06
CA ASN A 101 -4.40 -9.48 5.67
C ASN A 101 -5.81 -8.91 5.35
N TYR A 102 -6.18 -7.84 6.06
CA TYR A 102 -7.35 -7.03 5.75
C TYR A 102 -6.94 -5.72 5.07
N VAL A 103 -7.71 -5.31 4.07
CA VAL A 103 -7.58 -3.98 3.43
C VAL A 103 -8.76 -3.08 3.78
N LEU A 104 -8.44 -1.83 4.09
CA LEU A 104 -9.43 -0.78 4.25
C LEU A 104 -9.86 -0.30 2.86
N LYS A 105 -11.02 -0.75 2.39
CA LYS A 105 -11.46 -0.51 1.00
C LYS A 105 -12.23 0.80 0.85
N TYR A 106 -12.97 1.20 1.88
CA TYR A 106 -13.80 2.39 1.88
C TYR A 106 -13.80 3.09 3.24
N SER A 107 -14.01 4.41 3.20
CA SER A 107 -14.19 5.28 4.35
C SER A 107 -15.39 6.17 4.09
N PHE A 108 -16.34 6.20 5.04
CA PHE A 108 -17.61 6.93 4.92
C PHE A 108 -17.86 7.74 6.17
N THR A 109 -18.54 8.87 6.07
CA THR A 109 -19.12 9.56 7.24
C THR A 109 -20.60 9.21 7.41
N ALA A 110 -21.15 9.43 8.60
CA ALA A 110 -22.59 9.26 8.84
C ALA A 110 -23.44 10.18 7.94
N ILE A 111 -22.92 11.34 7.55
CA ILE A 111 -23.57 12.25 6.60
C ILE A 111 -23.63 11.61 5.21
N ASP A 112 -22.57 10.90 4.82
CA ASP A 112 -22.52 10.24 3.52
C ASP A 112 -23.51 9.07 3.42
N ILE A 113 -23.83 8.37 4.53
CA ILE A 113 -24.79 7.25 4.51
C ILE A 113 -26.19 7.69 4.06
N HIS A 114 -26.59 8.92 4.34
CA HIS A 114 -27.88 9.44 3.90
C HIS A 114 -27.92 9.75 2.40
N HIS A 115 -26.77 9.79 1.73
CA HIS A 115 -26.70 9.97 0.29
C HIS A 115 -26.93 8.65 -0.44
N PRO A 116 -27.93 8.55 -1.35
CA PRO A 116 -28.31 7.29 -1.99
C PRO A 116 -27.19 6.67 -2.82
N ASN A 117 -26.28 7.47 -3.38
CA ASN A 117 -25.11 6.99 -4.12
C ASN A 117 -24.07 6.31 -3.21
N THR A 118 -23.81 6.89 -2.03
CA THR A 118 -22.88 6.31 -1.07
C THR A 118 -23.46 5.09 -0.38
N PHE A 119 -24.76 5.15 -0.03
CA PHE A 119 -25.48 3.99 0.48
C PHE A 119 -25.39 2.81 -0.49
N ARG A 120 -25.58 3.06 -1.78
CA ARG A 120 -25.41 2.05 -2.82
C ARG A 120 -23.98 1.54 -2.93
N LEU A 121 -22.98 2.40 -2.75
CA LEU A 121 -21.57 2.01 -2.69
C LEU A 121 -21.27 1.06 -1.52
N ILE A 122 -21.97 1.23 -0.39
CA ILE A 122 -21.86 0.39 0.80
C ILE A 122 -22.58 -0.94 0.59
N THR A 123 -23.79 -0.93 0.03
CA THR A 123 -24.59 -2.14 -0.19
C THR A 123 -24.08 -3.01 -1.32
N ASP A 124 -23.57 -2.40 -2.40
CA ASP A 124 -23.13 -3.12 -3.58
C ASP A 124 -21.70 -3.66 -3.43
N ASN A 125 -20.92 -3.12 -2.47
CA ASN A 125 -19.60 -3.64 -2.19
C ASN A 125 -19.62 -4.62 -1.02
N HIS A 126 -19.31 -5.88 -1.34
CA HIS A 126 -19.02 -6.89 -0.32
C HIS A 126 -17.74 -6.54 0.44
N VAL A 127 -17.91 -6.13 1.69
CA VAL A 127 -16.86 -6.07 2.70
C VAL A 127 -17.12 -7.13 3.77
N ASP A 128 -16.07 -7.69 4.33
CA ASP A 128 -16.13 -8.73 5.37
C ASP A 128 -16.49 -8.15 6.75
N GLY A 129 -16.44 -6.83 6.92
CA GLY A 129 -16.79 -6.16 8.17
C GLY A 129 -16.76 -4.63 8.08
N VAL A 130 -17.31 -3.99 9.12
CA VAL A 130 -17.38 -2.54 9.25
C VAL A 130 -16.84 -2.11 10.60
N VAL A 131 -15.97 -1.10 10.61
CA VAL A 131 -15.47 -0.44 11.81
C VAL A 131 -16.18 0.90 11.96
N VAL A 132 -16.91 1.09 13.05
CA VAL A 132 -17.61 2.36 13.35
C VAL A 132 -16.80 3.17 14.35
N LEU A 133 -16.42 4.39 13.95
CA LEU A 133 -15.67 5.33 14.75
C LEU A 133 -16.57 6.47 15.22
N GLY A 134 -16.88 6.45 16.51
CA GLY A 134 -17.68 7.46 17.19
C GLY A 134 -18.81 6.86 18.01
N ARG A 135 -19.62 7.73 18.62
CA ARG A 135 -20.81 7.32 19.37
C ARG A 135 -21.99 7.18 18.41
N CYS A 136 -22.55 5.97 18.30
CA CYS A 136 -23.91 5.78 17.82
C CYS A 136 -24.86 6.16 18.95
N ASN A 137 -25.53 7.31 18.87
CA ASN A 137 -26.64 7.59 19.78
C ASN A 137 -27.77 6.60 19.48
N LYS A 138 -28.21 5.87 20.51
CA LYS A 138 -29.48 5.15 20.46
C LYS A 138 -30.59 6.20 20.53
N HIS A 139 -31.37 6.31 19.46
CA HIS A 139 -32.74 6.80 19.58
C HIS A 139 -33.63 5.64 20.01
#